data_AF-A0A1V4YUP4-F1
#
_entry.id   AF-A0A1V4YUP4-F1
#
_cell.length_a   1.000
_cell.length_b   1.000
_cell.length_c   1.000
_cell.angle_alpha   90.00
_cell.angle_beta   90.00
_cell.angle_gamma   90.00
#
_symmetry.space_group_name_H-M   'P 1'
#
loop_
_entity.id
_entity.type
_entity.pdbx_description
1 polymer ?
#
loop_
_entity_poly.entity_id
_entity_poly.type
_entity_poly.pdbx_seq_one_letter_code
_entity_poly.pdbx_strand_id
1 'polypeptide(L)'
;MGLISDKYGYLTFGTASEYNHDLIGPNLKGLHPMIYDELLFKPPNKTALSAWEDPSYHKLKSWNPLSSWGLFKYQLKIIFGNSLIFLLMITLFSALSIPILLISLVYLIRSSNNFKYRLILFYSLITILIYSMGFFPINFERRYIIIDFVLLFLLGGYLCTMSNLNKAFAIILIISFIIMPFASLYSGFNGNKDLYDLSQTLKNDYHVHGNIASTGGYIGWEDSHFISFYLNCQYYSGISENNVEKLKKELKNNDINYYLAWNKKGTDSINLPFKEIITGSKRVENGTEYLKVYYVS
;
A
#
# COMPACT_ATOMS: atom_id res chain seq x y z
N MET A 1 16.18 17.24 -6.23
CA MET A 1 17.26 17.63 -5.30
C MET A 1 16.98 18.99 -4.66
N GLY A 2 17.11 20.11 -5.40
CA GLY A 2 16.89 21.46 -4.84
C GLY A 2 15.53 21.65 -4.14
N LEU A 3 14.44 21.25 -4.79
CA LEU A 3 13.08 21.42 -4.24
C LEU A 3 12.78 20.61 -2.97
N ILE A 4 13.38 19.42 -2.80
CA ILE A 4 13.16 18.59 -1.60
C ILE A 4 14.03 19.13 -0.46
N SER A 5 15.30 19.44 -0.73
CA SER A 5 16.19 20.03 0.28
C SER A 5 15.69 21.39 0.78
N ASP A 6 15.09 22.19 -0.12
CA ASP A 6 14.43 23.46 0.23
C ASP A 6 13.21 23.23 1.13
N LYS A 7 12.33 22.26 0.78
CA LYS A 7 11.17 21.88 1.60
C LYS A 7 11.55 21.47 3.02
N TYR A 8 12.62 20.67 3.17
CA TYR A 8 12.99 20.11 4.47
C TYR A 8 14.07 20.93 5.21
N GLY A 9 14.64 21.96 4.59
CA GLY A 9 15.65 22.84 5.22
C GLY A 9 17.03 22.20 5.43
N TYR A 10 17.29 21.05 4.82
CA TYR A 10 18.60 20.38 4.83
C TYR A 10 18.83 19.64 3.51
N LEU A 11 20.11 19.46 3.12
CA LEU A 11 20.44 18.70 1.92
C LEU A 11 19.96 17.26 2.07
N THR A 12 18.95 16.87 1.28
CA THR A 12 18.41 15.51 1.29
C THR A 12 18.19 14.99 -0.13
N PHE A 13 18.45 13.69 -0.29
CA PHE A 13 18.27 12.95 -1.53
C PHE A 13 16.90 12.23 -1.54
N GLY A 14 16.20 12.22 -0.41
CA GLY A 14 14.86 11.66 -0.22
C GLY A 14 14.60 11.34 1.26
N THR A 15 13.36 11.54 1.72
CA THR A 15 12.93 11.21 3.10
C THR A 15 12.29 9.84 3.20
N ALA A 16 11.88 9.27 2.07
CA ALA A 16 11.15 8.00 2.02
C ALA A 16 11.98 6.79 2.46
N SER A 17 13.30 6.78 2.23
CA SER A 17 14.13 5.61 2.56
C SER A 17 14.25 5.39 4.06
N GLU A 18 14.58 6.44 4.81
CA GLU A 18 14.69 6.40 6.27
C GLU A 18 13.34 6.07 6.90
N TYR A 19 12.29 6.78 6.47
CA TYR A 19 10.94 6.55 6.96
C TYR A 19 10.45 5.10 6.72
N ASN A 20 10.62 4.58 5.51
CA ASN A 20 10.21 3.21 5.19
C ASN A 20 11.06 2.16 5.92
N HIS A 21 12.35 2.46 6.14
CA HIS A 21 13.18 1.59 6.96
C HIS A 21 12.67 1.57 8.41
N ASP A 22 12.38 2.73 8.99
CA ASP A 22 11.91 2.81 10.38
C ASP A 22 10.54 2.16 10.58
N LEU A 23 9.66 2.27 9.58
CA LEU A 23 8.34 1.65 9.57
C LEU A 23 8.40 0.12 9.70
N ILE A 24 9.35 -0.54 9.05
CA ILE A 24 9.51 -2.00 9.15
C ILE A 24 10.29 -2.43 10.40
N GLY A 25 10.72 -1.48 11.24
CA GLY A 25 11.47 -1.77 12.45
C GLY A 25 10.70 -2.63 13.45
N PRO A 26 11.39 -3.23 14.43
CA PRO A 26 10.80 -4.21 15.35
C PRO A 26 9.64 -3.68 16.21
N ASN A 27 9.54 -2.36 16.37
CA ASN A 27 8.47 -1.70 17.12
C ASN A 27 7.17 -1.63 16.32
N LEU A 28 7.25 -1.26 15.04
CA LEU A 28 6.09 -1.00 14.18
C LEU A 28 5.74 -2.18 13.28
N LYS A 29 6.73 -3.01 12.92
CA LYS A 29 6.59 -4.24 12.11
C LYS A 29 5.83 -4.01 10.80
N GLY A 30 6.01 -2.85 10.18
CA GLY A 30 5.35 -2.46 8.94
C GLY A 30 3.97 -1.80 9.12
N LEU A 31 3.45 -1.70 10.35
CA LEU A 31 2.18 -1.04 10.63
C LEU A 31 2.37 0.47 10.75
N HIS A 32 1.64 1.21 9.92
CA HIS A 32 1.72 2.66 9.93
C HIS A 32 0.99 3.25 11.15
N PRO A 33 1.61 4.14 11.94
CA PRO A 33 0.96 4.75 13.11
C PRO A 33 -0.37 5.43 12.77
N MET A 34 -0.45 6.13 11.64
CA MET A 34 -1.71 6.76 11.17
C MET A 34 -2.91 5.79 10.98
N ILE A 35 -2.68 4.48 11.03
CA ILE A 35 -3.75 3.47 10.98
C ILE A 35 -4.07 2.93 12.38
N TYR A 36 -3.08 2.76 13.27
CA TYR A 36 -3.23 2.00 14.53
C TYR A 36 -2.96 2.79 15.81
N ASP A 37 -2.55 4.05 15.73
CA ASP A 37 -2.17 4.79 16.92
C ASP A 37 -3.38 5.19 17.77
N GLU A 38 -3.10 5.46 19.04
CA GLU A 38 -4.03 6.03 20.00
C GLU A 38 -4.13 7.56 19.85
N LEU A 39 -3.35 8.15 18.93
CA LEU A 39 -3.28 9.58 18.68
C LEU A 39 -3.70 9.93 17.25
N LEU A 40 -4.25 11.14 17.09
CA LEU A 40 -4.57 11.71 15.79
C LEU A 40 -3.35 12.35 15.14
N PHE A 41 -3.19 12.14 13.84
CA PHE A 41 -2.15 12.73 13.02
C PHE A 41 -2.70 13.89 12.22
N LYS A 42 -2.42 15.10 12.69
CA LYS A 42 -2.75 16.34 11.97
C LYS A 42 -2.07 16.36 10.59
N PRO A 43 -2.75 16.85 9.53
CA PRO A 43 -2.11 17.11 8.24
C PRO A 43 -0.89 18.02 8.37
N PRO A 44 0.16 17.82 7.56
CA PRO A 44 1.46 18.49 7.72
C PRO A 44 1.41 19.99 7.43
N ASN A 45 0.40 20.46 6.71
CA ASN A 45 0.23 21.87 6.34
C ASN A 45 -1.26 22.23 6.17
N LYS A 46 -1.57 23.51 5.97
CA LYS A 46 -2.95 24.02 5.88
C LYS A 46 -3.69 23.60 4.62
N THR A 47 -2.98 23.29 3.54
CA THR A 47 -3.58 22.82 2.28
C THR A 47 -3.68 21.30 2.22
N ALA A 48 -3.02 20.60 3.13
CA ALA A 48 -2.99 19.15 3.14
C ALA A 48 -4.33 18.57 3.59
N LEU A 49 -4.84 17.63 2.80
CA LEU A 49 -6.08 16.92 3.11
C LEU A 49 -5.86 15.78 4.10
N SER A 50 -4.63 15.30 4.28
CA SER A 50 -4.34 14.30 5.31
C SER A 50 -2.86 14.28 5.68
N ALA A 51 -2.55 13.58 6.76
CA ALA A 51 -1.17 13.28 7.14
C ALA A 51 -0.41 12.41 6.10
N TRP A 52 -1.12 11.74 5.18
CA TRP A 52 -0.52 10.94 4.10
C TRP A 52 0.08 11.77 2.96
N GLU A 53 -0.18 13.08 2.91
CA GLU A 53 0.48 13.98 1.94
C GLU A 53 1.99 14.10 2.20
N ASP A 54 2.39 14.06 3.48
CA ASP A 54 3.78 13.96 3.88
C ASP A 54 3.90 13.09 5.15
N PRO A 55 3.97 11.76 5.01
CA PRO A 55 4.09 10.86 6.15
C PRO A 55 5.33 11.14 6.99
N SER A 56 6.41 11.62 6.35
CA SER A 56 7.69 11.90 7.00
C SER A 56 7.68 13.11 7.93
N TYR A 57 6.62 13.92 7.88
CA TYR A 57 6.38 14.99 8.86
C TYR A 57 6.30 14.44 10.30
N HIS A 58 5.77 13.23 10.45
CA HIS A 58 5.66 12.54 11.73
C HIS A 58 6.82 11.55 11.87
N LYS A 59 7.85 11.91 12.65
CA LYS A 59 9.06 11.09 12.76
C LYS A 59 8.80 9.76 13.45
N LEU A 60 9.24 8.69 12.81
CA LEU A 60 9.26 7.36 13.40
C LEU A 60 10.52 7.16 14.25
N LYS A 61 10.48 6.16 15.12
CA LYS A 61 11.64 5.77 15.92
C LYS A 61 12.66 5.04 15.04
N SER A 62 13.82 5.66 14.85
CA SER A 62 14.93 5.08 14.10
C SER A 62 15.43 3.77 14.69
N TRP A 63 15.82 2.83 13.83
CA TRP A 63 16.54 1.62 14.25
C TRP A 63 17.70 1.31 13.30
N ASN A 64 18.64 0.49 13.76
CA ASN A 64 19.81 0.10 12.98
C ASN A 64 19.96 -1.43 13.01
N PRO A 65 19.91 -2.13 11.86
CA PRO A 65 20.03 -3.59 11.82
C PRO A 65 21.40 -4.09 12.26
N LEU A 66 22.44 -3.25 12.22
CA LEU A 66 23.81 -3.61 12.59
C LEU A 66 24.14 -3.32 14.05
N SER A 67 23.24 -2.71 14.84
CA SER A 67 23.55 -2.37 16.24
C SER A 67 23.55 -3.57 17.18
N SER A 68 22.91 -4.67 16.78
CA SER A 68 22.99 -5.94 17.53
C SER A 68 22.70 -7.14 16.62
N TRP A 69 23.19 -8.31 17.04
CA TRP A 69 22.94 -9.56 16.32
C TRP A 69 21.45 -9.92 16.22
N GLY A 70 20.66 -9.56 17.23
CA GLY A 70 19.21 -9.76 17.23
C GLY A 70 18.51 -8.94 16.13
N LEU A 71 18.91 -7.67 15.97
CA LEU A 71 18.36 -6.79 14.93
C LEU A 71 18.86 -7.18 13.54
N PHE A 72 20.09 -7.67 13.43
CA PHE A 72 20.60 -8.20 12.17
C PHE A 72 19.81 -9.43 11.70
N LYS A 73 19.54 -10.38 12.61
CA LYS A 73 18.67 -11.53 12.32
C LYS A 73 17.25 -11.10 11.93
N TYR A 74 16.73 -10.06 12.59
CA TYR A 74 15.43 -9.49 12.24
C TYR A 74 15.41 -8.95 10.81
N GLN A 75 16.44 -8.20 10.40
CA GLN A 75 16.60 -7.70 9.03
C GLN A 75 16.70 -8.84 8.00
N LEU A 76 17.44 -9.91 8.30
CA LEU A 76 17.50 -11.10 7.42
C LEU A 76 16.14 -11.78 7.27
N LYS A 77 15.35 -11.84 8.36
CA LYS A 77 13.98 -12.38 8.31
C LYS A 77 13.07 -11.55 7.39
N ILE A 78 13.19 -10.22 7.43
CA ILE A 78 12.45 -9.32 6.52
C ILE A 78 12.86 -9.58 5.07
N ILE A 79 14.16 -9.60 4.78
CA ILE A 79 14.67 -9.85 3.41
C ILE A 79 14.17 -11.20 2.89
N PHE A 80 14.21 -12.24 3.71
CA PHE A 80 13.71 -13.56 3.33
C PHE A 80 12.19 -13.56 3.10
N GLY A 81 11.43 -12.92 4.00
CA GLY A 81 9.98 -12.78 3.86
C GLY A 81 9.59 -12.04 2.57
N ASN A 82 10.24 -10.92 2.28
CA ASN A 82 10.02 -10.15 1.07
C ASN A 82 10.45 -10.91 -0.20
N SER A 83 11.50 -11.72 -0.13
CA SER A 83 11.89 -12.60 -1.24
C SER A 83 10.81 -13.65 -1.54
N LEU A 84 10.17 -14.21 -0.51
CA LEU A 84 9.04 -15.13 -0.70
C LEU A 84 7.81 -14.41 -1.27
N ILE A 85 7.52 -13.19 -0.79
CA ILE A 85 6.45 -12.35 -1.33
C ILE A 85 6.70 -12.04 -2.82
N PHE A 86 7.94 -11.71 -3.19
CA PHE A 86 8.33 -11.51 -4.59
C PHE A 86 8.02 -12.74 -5.45
N LEU A 87 8.47 -13.93 -5.02
CA LEU A 87 8.20 -15.18 -5.73
C LEU A 87 6.70 -15.46 -5.87
N LEU A 88 5.93 -15.21 -4.80
CA LEU A 88 4.48 -15.33 -4.82
C LEU A 88 3.87 -14.35 -5.83
N MET A 89 4.28 -13.08 -5.80
CA MET A 89 3.72 -12.05 -6.68
C MET A 89 4.00 -12.32 -8.16
N ILE A 90 5.23 -12.71 -8.54
CA ILE A 90 5.52 -13.04 -9.95
C ILE A 90 4.77 -14.28 -10.42
N THR A 91 4.52 -15.24 -9.51
CA THR A 91 3.73 -16.44 -9.81
C THR A 91 2.24 -16.14 -9.96
N LEU A 92 1.70 -15.27 -9.10
CA LEU A 92 0.32 -14.80 -9.20
C LEU A 92 0.11 -13.99 -10.48
N PHE A 93 1.12 -13.21 -10.90
CA PHE A 93 1.07 -12.45 -12.15
C PHE A 93 1.05 -13.35 -13.38
N SER A 94 1.91 -14.36 -13.41
CA SER A 94 1.86 -15.43 -14.40
C SER A 94 2.41 -16.71 -13.81
N ALA A 95 1.65 -17.80 -13.92
CA ALA A 95 2.11 -19.13 -13.53
C ALA A 95 3.36 -19.59 -14.29
N LEU A 96 3.68 -18.96 -15.43
CA LEU A 96 4.88 -19.25 -16.22
C LEU A 96 6.13 -18.49 -15.75
N SER A 97 6.01 -17.50 -14.86
CA SER A 97 7.15 -16.68 -14.42
C SER A 97 8.29 -17.51 -13.84
N ILE A 98 7.99 -18.45 -12.93
CA ILE A 98 9.00 -19.33 -12.32
C ILE A 98 9.62 -20.28 -13.35
N PRO A 99 8.83 -21.02 -14.18
CA PRO A 99 9.39 -21.79 -15.29
C PRO A 99 10.30 -20.97 -16.22
N ILE A 100 9.92 -19.74 -16.59
CA ILE A 100 10.73 -18.87 -17.46
C ILE A 100 12.08 -18.58 -16.80
N LEU A 101 12.11 -18.24 -15.51
CA LEU A 101 13.36 -17.99 -14.78
C LEU A 101 14.24 -19.24 -14.69
N LEU A 102 13.67 -20.39 -14.34
CA LEU A 102 14.41 -21.64 -14.23
C LEU A 102 14.99 -22.09 -15.57
N ILE A 103 14.18 -22.05 -16.63
CA ILE A 103 14.63 -22.39 -17.99
C ILE A 103 15.73 -21.42 -18.44
N SER A 104 15.58 -20.12 -18.19
CA SER A 104 16.60 -19.12 -18.51
C SER A 104 17.93 -19.41 -17.80
N LEU A 105 17.89 -19.78 -16.52
CA LEU A 105 19.08 -20.16 -15.75
C LEU A 105 19.74 -21.43 -16.32
N VAL A 106 18.95 -22.45 -16.67
CA VAL A 106 19.45 -23.68 -17.29
C VAL A 106 20.13 -23.37 -18.62
N TYR A 107 19.51 -22.55 -19.48
CA TYR A 107 20.12 -22.11 -20.74
C TYR A 107 21.40 -21.29 -20.52
N LEU A 108 21.44 -20.42 -19.50
CA LEU A 108 22.63 -19.63 -19.20
C LEU A 108 23.83 -20.50 -18.81
N ILE A 109 23.60 -21.56 -18.03
CA ILE A 109 24.62 -22.46 -17.48
C ILE A 109 25.04 -23.54 -18.49
N ARG A 110 24.07 -24.24 -19.09
CA ARG A 110 24.34 -25.44 -19.91
C ARG A 110 24.65 -25.16 -21.36
N SER A 111 24.25 -24.00 -21.86
CA SER A 111 24.23 -23.80 -23.30
C SER A 111 25.60 -23.44 -23.86
N SER A 112 26.06 -24.21 -24.85
CA SER A 112 27.13 -23.82 -25.79
C SER A 112 26.65 -22.82 -26.85
N ASN A 113 25.41 -22.32 -26.72
CA ASN A 113 24.83 -21.36 -27.65
C ASN A 113 25.68 -20.09 -27.77
N ASN A 114 25.52 -19.45 -28.93
CA ASN A 114 26.18 -18.19 -29.29
C ASN A 114 26.23 -17.22 -28.11
N PHE A 115 27.43 -16.70 -27.83
CA PHE A 115 27.75 -15.77 -26.75
C PHE A 115 26.73 -14.64 -26.61
N LYS A 116 26.19 -14.14 -27.72
CA LYS A 116 25.13 -13.12 -27.74
C LYS A 116 23.87 -13.57 -26.98
N TYR A 117 23.44 -14.82 -27.15
CA TYR A 117 22.24 -15.33 -26.46
C TYR A 117 22.44 -15.37 -24.95
N ARG A 118 23.62 -15.82 -24.51
CA ARG A 118 23.98 -15.90 -23.08
C ARG A 118 24.06 -14.52 -22.44
N LEU A 119 24.60 -13.52 -23.14
CA LEU A 119 24.62 -12.14 -22.65
C LEU A 119 23.21 -11.58 -22.44
N ILE A 120 22.30 -11.78 -23.40
CA ILE A 120 20.91 -11.30 -23.26
C ILE A 120 20.22 -11.95 -22.06
N LEU A 121 20.37 -13.27 -21.88
CA LEU A 121 19.82 -13.97 -20.71
C LEU A 121 20.42 -13.43 -19.40
N PHE A 122 21.75 -13.29 -19.34
CA PHE A 122 22.45 -12.77 -18.17
C PHE A 122 21.98 -11.37 -17.80
N TYR A 123 21.96 -10.44 -18.75
CA TYR A 123 21.51 -9.07 -18.51
C TYR A 123 20.04 -9.01 -18.14
N SER A 124 19.18 -9.84 -18.74
CA SER A 124 17.76 -9.87 -18.36
C SER A 124 17.56 -10.35 -16.92
N LEU A 125 18.23 -11.45 -16.53
CA LEU A 125 18.13 -12.01 -15.18
C LEU A 125 18.69 -11.07 -14.12
N ILE A 126 19.86 -10.46 -14.37
CA ILE A 126 20.45 -9.52 -13.41
C ILE A 126 19.63 -8.24 -13.31
N THR A 127 19.00 -7.80 -14.41
CA THR A 127 18.12 -6.63 -14.40
C THR A 127 16.88 -6.89 -13.54
N ILE A 128 16.20 -8.03 -13.73
CA ILE A 128 15.07 -8.44 -12.87
C ILE A 128 15.49 -8.47 -11.39
N LEU A 129 16.66 -9.03 -11.10
CA LEU A 129 17.16 -9.11 -9.74
C LEU A 129 17.46 -7.73 -9.15
N ILE A 130 18.14 -6.84 -9.87
CA ILE A 130 18.50 -5.50 -9.39
C ILE A 130 17.25 -4.64 -9.14
N TYR A 131 16.26 -4.69 -10.03
CA TYR A 131 15.02 -3.92 -9.88
C TYR A 131 14.27 -4.28 -8.59
N SER A 132 14.18 -5.57 -8.26
CA SER A 132 13.49 -6.03 -7.05
C SER A 132 14.35 -5.99 -5.79
N MET A 133 15.64 -6.30 -5.87
CA MET A 133 16.49 -6.53 -4.70
C MET A 133 16.65 -5.28 -3.82
N GLY A 134 16.61 -4.08 -4.41
CA GLY A 134 16.66 -2.82 -3.66
C GLY A 134 15.51 -2.65 -2.64
N PHE A 135 14.39 -3.35 -2.86
CA PHE A 135 13.20 -3.26 -2.00
C PHE A 135 13.10 -4.38 -0.96
N PHE A 136 13.87 -5.46 -1.10
CA PHE A 136 13.85 -6.58 -0.15
C PHE A 136 14.19 -6.17 1.30
N PRO A 137 15.09 -5.20 1.56
CA PRO A 137 15.38 -4.79 2.92
C PRO A 137 14.29 -3.94 3.59
N ILE A 138 13.30 -3.42 2.85
CA ILE A 138 12.28 -2.48 3.35
C ILE A 138 10.87 -3.10 3.25
N ASN A 139 9.83 -2.29 3.06
CA ASN A 139 8.49 -2.80 2.76
C ASN A 139 8.39 -3.15 1.26
N PHE A 140 7.97 -4.37 0.92
CA PHE A 140 7.90 -4.84 -0.47
C PHE A 140 6.48 -4.79 -1.01
N GLU A 141 6.21 -3.83 -1.90
CA GLU A 141 4.89 -3.57 -2.48
C GLU A 141 4.80 -4.05 -3.93
N ARG A 142 3.59 -4.45 -4.35
CA ARG A 142 3.32 -4.91 -5.73
C ARG A 142 3.75 -3.91 -6.81
N ARG A 143 3.68 -2.61 -6.51
CA ARG A 143 4.06 -1.56 -7.47
C ARG A 143 5.54 -1.55 -7.85
N TYR A 144 6.42 -2.14 -7.03
CA TYR A 144 7.86 -2.13 -7.28
C TYR A 144 8.30 -3.13 -8.35
N ILE A 145 7.46 -4.13 -8.65
CA ILE A 145 7.81 -5.25 -9.54
C ILE A 145 7.12 -5.20 -10.91
N ILE A 146 6.41 -4.10 -11.21
CA ILE A 146 5.69 -3.96 -12.48
C ILE A 146 6.64 -4.09 -13.67
N ILE A 147 7.85 -3.54 -13.55
CA ILE A 147 8.89 -3.63 -14.59
C ILE A 147 9.35 -5.09 -14.75
N ASP A 148 9.47 -5.83 -13.65
CA ASP A 148 9.88 -7.25 -13.69
C ASP A 148 8.87 -8.10 -14.45
N PHE A 149 7.57 -7.79 -14.37
CA PHE A 149 6.55 -8.49 -15.18
C PHE A 149 6.76 -8.30 -16.68
N VAL A 150 7.11 -7.08 -17.12
CA VAL A 150 7.41 -6.81 -18.53
C VAL A 150 8.68 -7.55 -18.95
N LEU A 151 9.73 -7.52 -18.11
CA LEU A 151 10.98 -8.22 -18.39
C LEU A 151 10.77 -9.75 -18.47
N LEU A 152 9.97 -10.33 -17.58
CA LEU A 152 9.62 -11.75 -17.59
C LEU A 152 8.84 -12.13 -18.85
N PHE A 153 7.90 -11.28 -19.29
CA PHE A 153 7.16 -11.50 -20.54
C PHE A 153 8.10 -11.50 -21.75
N LEU A 154 8.97 -10.50 -21.85
CA LEU A 154 9.95 -10.38 -22.94
C LEU A 154 10.94 -11.55 -22.91
N LEU A 155 11.40 -11.95 -21.73
CA LEU A 155 12.29 -13.11 -21.54
C LEU A 155 11.61 -14.41 -21.96
N GLY A 156 10.33 -14.60 -21.60
CA GLY A 156 9.53 -15.74 -22.06
C GLY A 156 9.40 -15.78 -23.58
N GLY A 157 9.10 -14.64 -24.22
CA GLY A 157 9.02 -14.53 -25.67
C GLY A 157 10.36 -14.84 -26.35
N TYR A 158 11.45 -14.35 -25.77
CA TYR A 158 12.80 -14.64 -26.23
C TYR A 158 13.14 -16.14 -26.15
N LEU A 159 12.80 -16.82 -25.05
CA LEU A 159 12.96 -18.27 -24.93
C LEU A 159 12.16 -19.04 -25.99
N CYS A 160 10.97 -18.56 -26.36
CA CYS A 160 10.17 -19.16 -27.43
C CYS A 160 10.92 -19.11 -28.78
N THR A 161 11.56 -17.98 -29.08
CA THR A 161 12.35 -17.84 -30.32
C THR A 161 13.59 -18.72 -30.32
N MET A 162 14.29 -18.84 -29.20
CA MET A 162 15.49 -19.68 -29.10
C MET A 162 15.19 -21.17 -29.22
N SER A 163 14.04 -21.60 -28.70
CA SER A 163 13.67 -23.02 -28.63
C SER A 163 12.78 -23.48 -29.80
N ASN A 164 12.52 -22.60 -30.79
CA ASN A 164 11.58 -22.85 -31.89
C ASN A 164 10.21 -23.37 -31.41
N LEU A 165 9.72 -22.88 -30.26
CA LEU A 165 8.43 -23.31 -29.73
C LEU A 165 7.30 -22.88 -30.68
N ASN A 166 6.29 -23.73 -30.80
CA ASN A 166 5.18 -23.49 -31.72
C ASN A 166 4.33 -22.26 -31.30
N LYS A 167 3.52 -21.77 -32.23
CA LYS A 167 2.59 -20.64 -32.01
C LYS A 167 1.65 -20.87 -30.81
N ALA A 168 1.30 -22.12 -30.52
CA ALA A 168 0.44 -22.44 -29.39
C ALA A 168 1.08 -22.07 -28.04
N PHE A 169 2.38 -22.33 -27.85
CA PHE A 169 3.08 -21.94 -26.64
C PHE A 169 3.17 -20.41 -26.47
N ALA A 170 3.40 -19.68 -27.57
CA ALA A 170 3.39 -18.21 -27.54
C ALA A 170 2.01 -17.65 -27.13
N ILE A 171 0.92 -18.27 -27.59
CA ILE A 171 -0.44 -17.91 -27.17
C ILE A 171 -0.64 -18.17 -25.68
N ILE A 172 -0.21 -19.31 -25.17
CA ILE A 172 -0.29 -19.64 -23.73
C ILE A 172 0.49 -18.62 -22.90
N LEU A 173 1.69 -18.24 -23.35
CA LEU A 173 2.50 -17.20 -22.73
C LEU A 173 1.74 -15.88 -22.65
N ILE A 174 1.21 -15.40 -23.78
CA ILE A 174 0.45 -14.15 -23.84
C ILE A 174 -0.74 -14.18 -22.89
N ILE A 175 -1.55 -15.25 -22.93
CA ILE A 175 -2.72 -15.40 -22.06
C ILE A 175 -2.30 -15.36 -20.59
N SER A 176 -1.21 -16.05 -20.21
CA SER A 176 -0.75 -16.10 -18.82
C SER A 176 -0.37 -14.73 -18.23
N PHE A 177 0.13 -13.79 -19.06
CA PHE A 177 0.50 -12.44 -18.62
C PHE A 177 -0.64 -11.43 -18.74
N ILE A 178 -1.74 -11.78 -19.43
CA ILE A 178 -2.89 -10.90 -19.66
C ILE A 178 -3.99 -11.12 -18.62
N ILE A 179 -4.17 -12.35 -18.11
CA ILE A 179 -5.26 -12.69 -17.18
C ILE A 179 -5.27 -11.77 -15.95
N MET A 180 -4.16 -11.61 -15.25
CA MET A 180 -4.12 -10.83 -14.02
C MET A 180 -4.37 -9.33 -14.24
N PRO A 181 -3.74 -8.65 -15.23
CA PRO A 181 -4.09 -7.27 -15.58
C PRO A 181 -5.57 -7.09 -15.91
N PHE A 182 -6.16 -7.99 -16.72
CA PHE A 182 -7.59 -7.90 -17.06
C PHE A 182 -8.49 -8.14 -15.86
N ALA A 183 -8.19 -9.14 -15.02
CA ALA A 183 -8.92 -9.37 -13.79
C ALA A 183 -8.85 -8.16 -12.86
N SER A 184 -7.69 -7.52 -12.74
CA SER A 184 -7.49 -6.32 -11.91
C SER A 184 -8.25 -5.10 -12.45
N LEU A 185 -8.29 -4.93 -13.78
CA LEU A 185 -9.07 -3.87 -14.43
C LEU A 185 -10.57 -4.09 -14.24
N TYR A 186 -11.02 -5.34 -14.39
CA TYR A 186 -12.42 -5.70 -14.19
C TYR A 186 -12.85 -5.51 -12.72
N SER A 187 -12.04 -5.96 -11.75
CA SER A 187 -12.32 -5.77 -10.32
C SER A 187 -12.29 -4.31 -9.90
N GLY A 188 -11.48 -3.48 -10.57
CA GLY A 188 -11.41 -2.04 -10.33
C GLY A 188 -12.50 -1.21 -11.02
N PHE A 189 -13.32 -1.83 -11.88
CA PHE A 189 -14.37 -1.13 -12.61
C PHE A 189 -15.43 -0.59 -11.62
N ASN A 190 -15.69 0.72 -11.68
CA ASN A 190 -16.50 1.45 -10.69
C ASN A 190 -15.99 1.35 -9.24
N GLY A 191 -14.70 1.05 -9.04
CA GLY A 191 -14.09 1.04 -7.72
C GLY A 191 -14.38 2.34 -6.97
N ASN A 192 -14.82 2.21 -5.71
CA ASN A 192 -15.14 3.31 -4.80
C ASN A 192 -16.28 4.25 -5.22
N LYS A 193 -17.12 3.89 -6.22
CA LYS A 193 -18.29 4.69 -6.59
C LYS A 193 -19.23 4.94 -5.40
N ASP A 194 -19.49 3.91 -4.60
CA ASP A 194 -20.35 4.03 -3.40
C ASP A 194 -19.82 5.06 -2.40
N LEU A 195 -18.49 5.20 -2.26
CA LEU A 195 -17.87 6.21 -1.40
C LEU A 195 -18.01 7.61 -1.97
N TYR A 196 -17.91 7.76 -3.30
CA TYR A 196 -18.16 9.03 -3.96
C TYR A 196 -19.61 9.48 -3.77
N ASP A 197 -20.58 8.59 -4.04
CA ASP A 197 -22.00 8.87 -3.90
C ASP A 197 -22.34 9.24 -2.44
N LEU A 198 -21.81 8.48 -1.47
CA LEU A 198 -21.91 8.79 -0.04
C LEU A 198 -21.30 10.16 0.32
N SER A 199 -20.15 10.49 -0.26
CA SER A 199 -19.51 11.79 -0.03
C SER A 199 -20.35 12.94 -0.59
N GLN A 200 -21.02 12.75 -1.73
CA GLN A 200 -21.95 13.74 -2.27
C GLN A 200 -23.17 13.92 -1.36
N THR A 201 -23.75 12.84 -0.81
CA THR A 201 -24.82 12.92 0.18
C THR A 201 -24.36 13.68 1.43
N LEU A 202 -23.20 13.34 2.00
CA LEU A 202 -22.65 14.02 3.18
C LEU A 202 -22.43 15.52 2.92
N LYS A 203 -21.97 15.89 1.72
CA LYS A 203 -21.73 17.27 1.34
C LYS A 203 -23.01 18.08 1.11
N ASN A 204 -23.93 17.54 0.32
CA ASN A 204 -25.07 18.29 -0.21
C ASN A 204 -26.25 18.28 0.76
N ASP A 205 -26.50 17.15 1.42
CA ASP A 205 -27.70 16.96 2.26
C ASP A 205 -27.42 17.23 3.74
N TYR A 206 -26.19 16.94 4.18
CA TYR A 206 -25.78 17.06 5.59
C TYR A 206 -24.75 18.16 5.84
N HIS A 207 -24.27 18.83 4.78
CA HIS A 207 -23.31 19.92 4.84
C HIS A 207 -22.05 19.60 5.67
N VAL A 208 -21.55 18.37 5.57
CA VAL A 208 -20.31 17.95 6.26
C VAL A 208 -19.11 18.71 5.70
N HIS A 209 -18.34 19.35 6.59
CA HIS A 209 -17.13 20.11 6.25
C HIS A 209 -16.14 20.16 7.43
N GLY A 210 -14.93 20.70 7.20
CA GLY A 210 -13.95 20.94 8.27
C GLY A 210 -13.02 19.76 8.55
N ASN A 211 -12.70 19.52 9.83
CA ASN A 211 -11.77 18.49 10.27
C ASN A 211 -12.50 17.18 10.55
N ILE A 212 -11.95 16.09 10.02
CA ILE A 212 -12.53 14.75 10.11
C ILE A 212 -11.52 13.79 10.74
N ALA A 213 -11.98 12.94 11.64
CA ALA A 213 -11.26 11.77 12.10
C ALA A 213 -12.13 10.51 11.94
N SER A 214 -11.54 9.32 12.03
CA SER A 214 -12.31 8.08 11.97
C SER A 214 -11.91 7.09 13.05
N THR A 215 -12.67 5.99 13.14
CA THR A 215 -12.20 4.81 13.86
C THR A 215 -10.90 4.32 13.24
N GLY A 216 -9.92 4.02 14.10
CA GLY A 216 -8.65 3.43 13.71
C GLY A 216 -8.77 1.92 13.46
N GLY A 217 -7.67 1.34 12.99
CA GLY A 217 -7.56 -0.05 12.60
C GLY A 217 -7.75 -0.28 11.09
N TYR A 218 -7.76 -1.55 10.69
CA TYR A 218 -7.83 -1.95 9.28
C TYR A 218 -9.15 -1.57 8.59
N ILE A 219 -10.19 -1.25 9.35
CA ILE A 219 -11.55 -1.06 8.85
C ILE A 219 -11.82 0.44 8.77
N GLY A 220 -12.17 0.92 7.57
CA GLY A 220 -12.71 2.27 7.38
C GLY A 220 -11.71 3.41 7.32
N TRP A 221 -10.42 3.22 7.61
CA TRP A 221 -9.43 4.30 7.52
C TRP A 221 -9.20 4.77 6.07
N GLU A 222 -9.11 3.83 5.12
CA GLU A 222 -8.99 4.14 3.67
C GLU A 222 -10.25 4.82 3.17
N ASP A 223 -11.42 4.28 3.53
CA ASP A 223 -12.71 4.81 3.14
C ASP A 223 -12.92 6.23 3.69
N SER A 224 -12.55 6.47 4.94
CA SER A 224 -12.59 7.80 5.57
C SER A 224 -11.65 8.78 4.87
N HIS A 225 -10.48 8.30 4.44
CA HIS A 225 -9.55 9.12 3.68
C HIS A 225 -10.14 9.52 2.31
N PHE A 226 -10.74 8.58 1.58
CA PHE A 226 -11.44 8.86 0.31
C PHE A 226 -12.64 9.81 0.50
N ILE A 227 -13.46 9.59 1.53
CA ILE A 227 -14.59 10.47 1.84
C ILE A 227 -14.09 11.89 2.10
N SER A 228 -13.08 12.03 2.95
CA SER A 228 -12.49 13.34 3.26
C SER A 228 -11.91 14.02 2.03
N PHE A 229 -11.30 13.26 1.12
CA PHE A 229 -10.83 13.77 -0.16
C PHE A 229 -11.96 14.36 -1.02
N TYR A 230 -13.07 13.62 -1.20
CA TYR A 230 -14.22 14.11 -1.98
C TYR A 230 -14.97 15.27 -1.31
N LEU A 231 -14.96 15.31 0.02
CA LEU A 231 -15.50 16.43 0.80
C LEU A 231 -14.56 17.65 0.80
N ASN A 232 -13.32 17.52 0.34
CA ASN A 232 -12.27 18.54 0.49
C ASN A 232 -12.06 18.95 1.95
N CYS A 233 -12.02 17.96 2.84
CA CYS A 233 -11.89 18.10 4.30
C CYS A 233 -10.52 17.60 4.78
N GLN A 234 -10.06 18.15 5.91
CA GLN A 234 -8.80 17.73 6.52
C GLN A 234 -9.01 16.47 7.36
N TYR A 235 -8.36 15.37 6.98
CA TYR A 235 -8.42 14.09 7.66
C TYR A 235 -7.24 13.88 8.60
N TYR A 236 -7.55 13.73 9.88
CA TYR A 236 -6.60 13.64 11.00
C TYR A 236 -6.18 12.21 11.35
N SER A 237 -6.49 11.22 10.50
CA SER A 237 -6.28 9.78 10.70
C SER A 237 -7.37 9.04 11.49
N GLY A 238 -7.22 7.71 11.53
CA GLY A 238 -8.00 6.86 12.40
C GLY A 238 -7.39 6.84 13.80
N ILE A 239 -8.23 6.72 14.84
CA ILE A 239 -7.81 6.60 16.24
C ILE A 239 -8.33 5.30 16.85
N SER A 240 -7.45 4.51 17.47
CA SER A 240 -7.77 3.22 18.08
C SER A 240 -7.94 3.32 19.61
N GLU A 241 -8.71 4.31 20.09
CA GLU A 241 -8.96 4.52 21.51
C GLU A 241 -10.31 3.92 21.94
N ASN A 242 -10.26 3.01 22.91
CA ASN A 242 -11.45 2.31 23.41
C ASN A 242 -12.15 3.07 24.55
N ASN A 243 -11.46 4.00 25.20
CA ASN A 243 -12.03 4.83 26.25
C ASN A 243 -12.74 6.06 25.65
N VAL A 244 -14.07 6.07 25.73
CA VAL A 244 -14.93 7.12 25.18
C VAL A 244 -14.55 8.53 25.67
N GLU A 245 -14.18 8.70 26.93
CA GLU A 245 -13.81 10.01 27.48
C GLU A 245 -12.46 10.50 26.94
N LYS A 246 -11.48 9.60 26.78
CA LYS A 246 -10.21 9.93 26.14
C LYS A 246 -10.40 10.25 24.66
N LEU A 247 -11.18 9.45 23.93
CA LEU A 247 -11.51 9.70 22.53
C LEU A 247 -12.17 11.07 22.36
N LYS A 248 -13.17 11.38 23.18
CA LYS A 248 -13.84 12.68 23.18
C LYS A 248 -12.88 13.83 23.45
N LYS A 249 -11.95 13.65 24.39
CA LYS A 249 -10.91 14.64 24.69
C LYS A 249 -9.99 14.85 23.49
N GLU A 250 -9.51 13.79 22.85
CA GLU A 250 -8.65 13.86 21.67
C GLU A 250 -9.34 14.54 20.47
N LEU A 251 -10.59 14.17 20.19
CA LEU A 251 -11.37 14.78 19.10
C LEU A 251 -11.57 16.29 19.34
N LYS A 252 -11.88 16.70 20.57
CA LYS A 252 -12.04 18.11 20.92
C LYS A 252 -10.72 18.89 20.90
N ASN A 253 -9.64 18.30 21.42
CA ASN A 253 -8.32 18.95 21.45
C ASN A 253 -7.75 19.21 20.05
N ASN A 254 -8.19 18.44 19.05
CA ASN A 254 -7.74 18.56 17.66
C ASN A 254 -8.75 19.31 16.76
N ASP A 255 -9.77 19.94 17.36
CA ASP A 255 -10.84 20.67 16.66
C ASP A 255 -11.53 19.81 15.59
N ILE A 256 -11.80 18.53 15.88
CA ILE A 256 -12.51 17.64 14.97
C ILE A 256 -14.00 18.01 14.93
N ASN A 257 -14.53 18.23 13.74
CA ASN A 257 -15.94 18.55 13.51
C ASN A 257 -16.77 17.27 13.36
N TYR A 258 -16.26 16.29 12.60
CA TYR A 258 -16.96 15.05 12.31
C TYR A 258 -16.11 13.82 12.60
N TYR A 259 -16.73 12.81 13.21
CA TYR A 259 -16.11 11.52 13.47
C TYR A 259 -16.82 10.41 12.68
N LEU A 260 -16.06 9.71 11.83
CA LEU A 260 -16.53 8.61 10.99
C LEU A 260 -16.32 7.27 11.72
N ALA A 261 -17.39 6.72 12.28
CA ALA A 261 -17.35 5.48 13.02
C ALA A 261 -17.73 4.30 12.12
N TRP A 262 -16.76 3.44 11.83
CA TRP A 262 -16.95 2.25 11.01
C TRP A 262 -17.14 1.02 11.87
N ASN A 263 -18.20 0.25 11.61
CA ASN A 263 -18.49 -0.98 12.33
C ASN A 263 -18.79 -2.13 11.36
N LYS A 264 -18.43 -3.36 11.77
CA LYS A 264 -18.89 -4.56 11.08
C LYS A 264 -20.32 -4.88 11.51
N LYS A 265 -21.08 -5.53 10.62
CA LYS A 265 -22.43 -6.00 10.96
C LYS A 265 -22.38 -6.94 12.18
N GLY A 266 -23.14 -6.63 13.24
CA GLY A 266 -23.26 -7.45 14.44
C GLY A 266 -22.26 -7.16 15.57
N THR A 267 -21.38 -6.16 15.41
CA THR A 267 -20.63 -5.59 16.55
C THR A 267 -21.38 -4.40 17.11
N ASP A 268 -21.57 -4.36 18.43
CA ASP A 268 -22.17 -3.21 19.12
C ASP A 268 -21.37 -1.95 18.78
N SER A 269 -22.01 -1.01 18.10
CA SER A 269 -21.40 0.28 17.81
C SER A 269 -21.11 0.98 19.13
N ILE A 270 -19.89 1.48 19.33
CA ILE A 270 -19.58 2.36 20.46
C ILE A 270 -20.60 3.50 20.44
N ASN A 271 -21.45 3.54 21.47
CA ASN A 271 -22.48 4.57 21.58
C ASN A 271 -21.78 5.85 22.03
N LEU A 272 -21.44 6.70 21.07
CA LEU A 272 -20.76 7.95 21.36
C LEU A 272 -21.77 9.00 21.81
N PRO A 273 -21.42 9.87 22.78
CA PRO A 273 -22.32 10.91 23.29
C PRO A 273 -22.46 12.10 22.33
N PHE A 274 -22.28 11.87 21.03
CA PHE A 274 -22.31 12.85 19.96
C PHE A 274 -23.59 12.73 19.16
N LYS A 275 -24.01 13.81 18.51
CA LYS A 275 -25.20 13.79 17.64
C LYS A 275 -24.89 12.95 16.40
N GLU A 276 -25.59 11.84 16.24
CA GLU A 276 -25.56 11.05 15.00
C GLU A 276 -26.29 11.83 13.89
N ILE A 277 -25.65 11.96 12.73
CA ILE A 277 -26.18 12.71 11.58
C ILE A 277 -26.76 11.75 10.54
N ILE A 278 -26.08 10.63 10.31
CA ILE A 278 -26.49 9.60 9.36
C ILE A 278 -25.89 8.24 9.75
N THR A 279 -26.65 7.19 9.46
CA THR A 279 -26.15 5.81 9.30
C THR A 279 -26.11 5.48 7.80
N GLY A 280 -24.91 5.32 7.25
CA GLY A 280 -24.66 4.80 5.89
C GLY A 280 -24.23 3.33 5.94
N SER A 281 -24.32 2.63 4.81
CA SER A 281 -23.82 1.26 4.70
C SER A 281 -23.09 1.03 3.39
N LYS A 282 -21.94 0.36 3.44
CA LYS A 282 -21.16 -0.08 2.29
C LYS A 282 -21.15 -1.60 2.24
N ARG A 283 -21.35 -2.19 1.06
CA ARG A 283 -21.12 -3.62 0.86
C ARG A 283 -19.63 -3.87 0.63
N VAL A 284 -19.07 -4.83 1.34
CA VAL A 284 -17.69 -5.29 1.19
C VAL A 284 -17.68 -6.79 0.90
N GLU A 285 -16.62 -7.34 0.31
CA GLU A 285 -16.57 -8.76 -0.11
C GLU A 285 -16.91 -9.76 1.01
N ASN A 286 -16.67 -9.39 2.28
CA ASN A 286 -16.93 -10.21 3.46
C ASN A 286 -18.09 -9.71 4.34
N GLY A 287 -18.99 -8.87 3.83
CA GLY A 287 -20.19 -8.43 4.56
C GLY A 287 -20.68 -7.02 4.24
N THR A 288 -21.27 -6.36 5.23
CA THR A 288 -21.70 -4.97 5.14
C THR A 288 -21.04 -4.20 6.27
N GLU A 289 -20.29 -3.16 5.93
CA GLU A 289 -19.74 -2.22 6.87
C GLU A 289 -20.72 -1.05 7.00
N TYR A 290 -20.96 -0.63 8.23
CA TYR A 290 -21.86 0.47 8.54
C TYR A 290 -21.04 1.66 8.99
N LEU A 291 -21.27 2.79 8.33
CA LEU A 291 -20.71 4.07 8.72
C LEU A 291 -21.75 4.80 9.56
N LYS A 292 -21.36 5.24 10.75
CA LYS A 292 -22.07 6.27 11.50
C LYS A 292 -21.26 7.54 11.49
N VAL A 293 -21.90 8.66 11.18
CA VAL A 293 -21.26 9.97 11.20
C VAL A 293 -21.75 10.74 12.41
N TYR A 294 -20.81 11.13 13.27
CA TYR A 294 -21.07 11.88 14.49
C TYR A 294 -20.58 13.32 14.37
N TYR A 295 -21.42 14.26 14.78
CA TYR A 295 -21.05 15.67 14.96
C TYR A 295 -20.43 15.88 16.34
N VAL A 296 -19.19 16.34 16.39
CA VAL A 296 -18.39 16.44 17.62
C VAL A 296 -18.41 17.85 18.23
N SER A 297 -18.36 18.89 17.39
CA SER A 297 -18.30 20.31 17.77
C SER A 297 -18.92 21.21 16.73
#